data_AF-G5CC26-F1
#
_entry.id   AF-G5CC26-F1
#
_cell.length_a   1.000
_cell.length_b   1.000
_cell.length_c   1.000
_cell.angle_alpha   90.00
_cell.angle_beta   90.00
_cell.angle_gamma   90.00
#
_symmetry.space_group_name_H-M   'P 1'
#
loop_
_entity.id
_entity.type
_entity.pdbx_description
1 polymer ?
#
loop_
_entity_poly.entity_id
_entity_poly.type
_entity_poly.pdbx_seq_one_letter_code
_entity_poly.pdbx_strand_id
1 'polypeptide(L)'
;DPLADKLLVMTALIFLTSFNVVPAWMTAVIVIRELAVTGLRTLIVENNGKVLAAQMPGKIKTFSQMFAIFFLYIHNAPFSIINFPIGDVLLWVAVIFTIYSGIDYFWQNRNVFSDGM
;
A
#
# COMPACT_ATOMS: atom_id res chain seq x y z
N ASP A 1 14.84 -0.44 7.64
CA ASP A 1 14.97 -1.73 6.95
C ASP A 1 13.73 -1.87 6.07
N PRO A 2 13.83 -1.94 4.73
CA PRO A 2 12.66 -1.79 3.85
C PRO A 2 11.55 -2.85 4.05
N LEU A 3 11.87 -3.98 4.70
CA LEU A 3 10.89 -4.99 5.10
C LEU A 3 10.21 -4.62 6.43
N ALA A 4 10.99 -4.19 7.43
CA ALA A 4 10.47 -3.77 8.74
C ALA A 4 9.50 -2.59 8.62
N ASP A 5 9.83 -1.61 7.76
CA ASP A 5 9.00 -0.42 7.55
C ASP A 5 7.61 -0.80 6.99
N LYS A 6 7.54 -1.79 6.08
CA LYS A 6 6.28 -2.31 5.54
C LYS A 6 5.47 -3.06 6.59
N LEU A 7 6.13 -3.90 7.39
CA LEU A 7 5.45 -4.64 8.46
C LEU A 7 4.84 -3.69 9.50
N LEU A 8 5.55 -2.62 9.85
CA LEU A 8 5.04 -1.59 10.76
C LEU A 8 3.76 -0.96 10.22
N VAL A 9 3.78 -0.52 8.95
CA VAL A 9 2.64 0.13 8.31
C VAL A 9 1.44 -0.82 8.19
N MET A 10 1.66 -2.07 7.79
CA MET A 10 0.59 -3.08 7.71
C MET A 10 0.00 -3.38 9.09
N THR A 11 0.85 -3.51 10.12
CA THR A 11 0.42 -3.75 11.49
C THR A 11 -0.44 -2.59 12.00
N ALA A 12 -0.01 -1.34 11.76
CA ALA A 12 -0.76 -0.16 12.16
C ALA A 12 -2.17 -0.09 11.53
N LEU A 13 -2.30 -0.43 10.24
CA LEU A 13 -3.61 -0.50 9.58
C LEU A 13 -4.50 -1.61 10.14
N ILE A 14 -3.91 -2.76 10.47
CA ILE A 14 -4.64 -3.88 11.11
C ILE A 14 -5.17 -3.44 12.49
N PHE A 15 -4.37 -2.74 13.28
CA PHE A 15 -4.82 -2.16 14.56
C PHE A 15 -5.92 -1.11 14.37
N LEU A 16 -5.78 -0.19 13.42
CA LEU A 16 -6.85 0.80 13.15
C LEU A 16 -8.15 0.13 12.67
N THR A 17 -8.04 -1.01 11.98
CA THR A 17 -9.20 -1.82 11.59
C THR A 17 -9.86 -2.45 12.80
N SER A 18 -9.10 -2.96 13.77
CA SER A 18 -9.67 -3.56 14.98
C SER A 18 -10.42 -2.55 15.86
N PHE A 19 -10.03 -1.27 15.79
CA PHE A 19 -10.76 -0.16 16.41
C PHE A 19 -11.95 0.36 15.59
N ASN A 20 -12.32 -0.29 14.48
CA ASN A 20 -13.37 0.16 13.54
C ASN A 20 -13.12 1.56 12.93
N VAL A 21 -11.87 2.04 12.94
CA VAL A 21 -11.49 3.31 12.31
C VAL A 21 -11.31 3.13 10.81
N VAL A 22 -10.79 1.97 10.38
CA VAL A 22 -10.57 1.64 8.98
C VAL A 22 -11.44 0.46 8.57
N PRO A 23 -12.16 0.53 7.43
CA PRO A 23 -12.88 -0.63 6.89
C PRO A 23 -11.92 -1.79 6.57
N ALA A 24 -12.24 -2.99 7.04
CA ALA A 24 -11.37 -4.16 6.88
C ALA A 24 -11.00 -4.49 5.43
N TRP A 25 -11.90 -4.21 4.48
CA TRP A 25 -11.64 -4.43 3.07
C TRP A 25 -10.53 -3.51 2.52
N MET A 26 -10.42 -2.27 3.01
CA MET A 26 -9.35 -1.34 2.58
C MET A 26 -7.99 -1.83 3.07
N THR A 27 -7.93 -2.25 4.34
CA THR A 27 -6.72 -2.85 4.93
C THR A 27 -6.32 -4.12 4.19
N ALA A 28 -7.28 -5.01 3.88
CA ALA A 28 -7.00 -6.22 3.12
C ALA A 28 -6.41 -5.91 1.73
N VAL A 29 -6.99 -4.97 0.98
CA VAL A 29 -6.48 -4.56 -0.35
C VAL A 29 -5.04 -4.06 -0.25
N ILE A 30 -4.75 -3.22 0.76
CA ILE A 30 -3.42 -2.66 0.95
C ILE A 30 -2.40 -3.76 1.30
N VAL A 31 -2.72 -4.61 2.28
CA VAL A 31 -1.84 -5.68 2.77
C VAL A 31 -1.58 -6.70 1.66
N ILE A 32 -2.62 -7.20 0.99
CA ILE A 32 -2.50 -8.19 -0.08
C ILE A 32 -1.60 -7.65 -1.20
N ARG A 33 -1.79 -6.40 -1.62
CA ARG A 33 -0.95 -5.80 -2.67
C ARG A 33 0.50 -5.69 -2.22
N GLU A 34 0.78 -5.26 -0.99
CA GLU A 34 2.18 -5.14 -0.54
C GLU A 34 2.90 -6.48 -0.46
N LEU A 35 2.20 -7.53 -0.03
CA LEU A 35 2.74 -8.88 -0.05
C LEU A 35 2.92 -9.38 -1.50
N ALA A 36 1.93 -9.19 -2.37
CA ALA A 36 1.97 -9.65 -3.76
C ALA A 36 3.11 -9.00 -4.57
N VAL A 37 3.26 -7.68 -4.48
CA VAL A 37 4.33 -6.97 -5.19
C VAL A 37 5.71 -7.29 -4.62
N THR A 38 5.82 -7.50 -3.31
CA THR A 38 7.07 -7.93 -2.69
C THR A 38 7.43 -9.35 -3.13
N GLY A 39 6.46 -10.27 -3.12
CA GLY A 39 6.65 -11.65 -3.58
C GLY A 39 7.02 -11.74 -5.05
N LEU A 40 6.29 -11.04 -5.93
CA LEU A 40 6.58 -11.02 -7.36
C LEU A 40 7.97 -10.45 -7.64
N ARG A 41 8.39 -9.41 -6.91
CA ARG A 41 9.74 -8.86 -7.03
C ARG A 41 10.81 -9.89 -6.66
N THR A 42 10.61 -10.66 -5.59
CA THR A 42 11.54 -11.73 -5.20
C THR A 42 11.66 -12.79 -6.29
N LEU A 43 10.54 -13.25 -6.85
CA LEU A 43 10.53 -14.23 -7.94
C LEU A 43 11.26 -13.73 -9.20
N ILE A 44 11.12 -12.45 -9.56
CA ILE A 44 11.79 -11.87 -10.72
C ILE A 44 13.32 -11.86 -10.53
N VAL A 45 13.76 -11.49 -9.32
CA VAL A 45 15.20 -11.46 -8.96
C VAL A 45 15.80 -12.86 -9.01
N GLU A 46 15.07 -13.87 -8.51
CA GLU A 46 15.52 -15.27 -8.53
C GLU A 46 15.61 -15.84 -9.96
N ASN A 47 14.71 -15.44 -10.86
CA ASN A 47 14.66 -15.92 -12.25
C ASN A 47 15.59 -15.15 -13.23
N ASN A 48 16.59 -14.41 -12.75
CA ASN A 48 17.49 -13.55 -13.56
C ASN A 48 16.77 -12.51 -14.45
N GLY A 49 15.49 -12.23 -14.18
CA GLY A 49 14.73 -11.22 -14.88
C GLY A 49 15.21 -9.82 -14.49
N LYS A 50 15.40 -8.93 -15.47
CA LYS A 50 15.63 -7.50 -15.17
C LYS A 50 14.40 -6.99 -14.42
N VAL A 51 14.57 -6.65 -13.15
CA VAL A 51 13.53 -6.01 -12.34
C VAL A 51 13.16 -4.69 -13.03
N LEU A 52 12.00 -4.67 -13.70
CA LEU A 52 11.42 -3.42 -14.20
C LEU A 52 11.09 -2.58 -12.98
N ALA A 53 11.89 -1.54 -12.79
CA ALA A 53 11.70 -0.62 -11.69
C ALA A 53 10.41 0.17 -11.97
N ALA A 54 9.34 -0.14 -11.25
CA ALA A 54 8.15 0.69 -11.22
C ALA A 54 8.49 2.02 -10.54
N GLN A 55 8.98 2.98 -11.33
CA GLN A 55 9.49 4.25 -10.84
C GLN A 55 8.43 5.35 -10.99
N MET A 56 7.97 5.84 -9.84
CA MET A 56 7.27 7.12 -9.54
C MET A 56 5.98 7.00 -8.70
N PRO A 57 4.97 6.16 -9.03
CA PRO A 57 3.71 6.16 -8.25
C PRO A 57 3.85 5.65 -6.81
N GLY A 58 4.95 4.96 -6.48
CA GLY A 58 5.22 4.42 -5.14
C GLY A 58 5.46 5.47 -4.06
N LYS A 59 6.04 6.65 -4.38
CA LYS A 59 6.32 7.69 -3.38
C LYS A 59 5.04 8.31 -2.81
N ILE A 60 4.08 8.59 -3.69
CA ILE A 60 2.81 9.22 -3.30
C ILE A 60 1.99 8.25 -2.45
N LYS A 61 1.97 6.97 -2.82
CA LYS A 61 1.34 5.92 -2.01
C LYS A 61 1.88 5.91 -0.58
N THR A 62 3.19 5.73 -0.41
CA THR A 62 3.78 5.57 0.93
C THR A 62 3.55 6.81 1.79
N PHE A 63 3.65 8.00 1.20
CA PHE A 63 3.35 9.24 1.89
C PHE A 63 1.87 9.30 2.30
N SER A 64 0.93 9.08 1.37
CA SER A 64 -0.50 9.09 1.67
C SER A 64 -0.89 8.09 2.75
N GLN A 65 -0.29 6.90 2.75
CA GLN A 65 -0.59 5.83 3.71
C GLN A 65 -0.04 6.14 5.12
N MET A 66 1.18 6.66 5.22
CA MET A 66 1.74 7.07 6.51
C MET A 66 0.95 8.23 7.13
N PHE A 67 0.58 9.23 6.33
CA PHE A 67 -0.23 10.34 6.81
C PHE A 67 -1.67 9.91 7.13
N ALA A 68 -2.26 8.99 6.37
CA ALA A 68 -3.57 8.41 6.70
C ALA A 68 -3.54 7.76 8.08
N ILE A 69 -2.56 6.89 8.34
CA ILE A 69 -2.41 6.22 9.64
C ILE A 69 -2.23 7.25 10.76
N PHE A 70 -1.37 8.25 10.56
CA PHE A 70 -1.13 9.30 11.54
C PHE A 70 -2.41 10.06 11.89
N PHE A 71 -3.14 10.57 10.89
CA PHE A 71 -4.36 11.34 11.11
C PHE A 71 -5.51 10.49 11.67
N LEU A 72 -5.67 9.26 11.20
CA LEU A 72 -6.68 8.35 11.73
C LEU A 72 -6.40 7.98 13.19
N TYR A 73 -5.13 7.80 13.57
CA TYR A 73 -4.72 7.51 14.94
C TYR A 73 -5.02 8.67 15.90
N ILE A 74 -4.82 9.92 15.48
CA ILE A 74 -5.11 11.12 16.29
C ILE A 74 -6.54 11.65 16.12
N HIS A 75 -7.45 10.84 15.58
CA HIS A 75 -8.85 11.23 15.31
C HIS A 75 -8.99 12.54 14.52
N ASN A 76 -8.17 12.69 13.47
CA ASN A 76 -8.09 13.86 12.58
C ASN A 76 -7.70 15.18 13.25
N ALA A 77 -7.09 15.20 14.44
CA ALA A 77 -6.62 16.46 15.04
C ALA A 77 -5.51 17.15 14.19
N PRO A 78 -5.50 18.48 14.03
CA PRO A 78 -6.50 19.48 14.46
C PRO A 78 -7.64 19.69 13.46
N PHE A 79 -7.65 18.97 12.33
CA PHE A 79 -8.70 19.06 11.30
C PHE A 79 -10.09 18.63 11.80
N SER A 80 -10.17 17.95 12.94
CA SER A 80 -11.41 17.72 13.69
C SER A 80 -12.12 19.02 14.06
N ILE A 81 -11.39 20.12 14.29
CA ILE A 81 -11.96 21.44 14.61
C ILE A 81 -12.80 21.97 13.44
N ILE A 82 -12.43 21.65 12.21
CA ILE A 82 -13.16 22.04 10.98
C ILE A 82 -14.04 20.89 10.44
N ASN A 83 -14.23 19.81 11.20
CA ASN A 83 -14.94 18.60 10.79
C ASN A 83 -14.46 18.02 9.44
N PHE A 84 -13.18 18.18 9.10
CA PHE A 84 -12.63 17.70 7.83
C PHE A 84 -11.98 16.32 8.01
N PRO A 85 -12.49 15.25 7.36
CA PRO A 85 -12.02 13.88 7.53
C PRO A 85 -10.75 13.59 6.69
N ILE A 86 -9.65 14.30 7.00
CA ILE A 86 -8.39 14.19 6.23
C ILE A 86 -7.84 12.75 6.22
N GLY A 87 -7.95 12.02 7.33
CA GLY A 87 -7.48 10.64 7.45
C GLY A 87 -8.18 9.70 6.46
N ASP A 88 -9.50 9.83 6.33
CA ASP A 88 -10.30 9.02 5.40
C ASP A 88 -10.01 9.38 3.94
N VAL A 89 -9.84 10.67 3.64
CA VAL A 89 -9.45 11.13 2.30
C VAL A 89 -8.10 10.55 1.91
N LEU A 90 -7.11 10.62 2.81
CA LEU A 90 -5.77 10.07 2.58
C LEU A 90 -5.79 8.55 2.46
N LEU A 91 -6.64 7.87 3.22
CA LEU A 91 -6.83 6.43 3.13
C LEU A 91 -7.40 6.02 1.76
N TRP A 92 -8.41 6.73 1.26
CA TRP A 92 -8.94 6.52 -0.09
C TRP A 92 -7.89 6.74 -1.17
N VAL A 93 -7.11 7.83 -1.05
CA VAL A 93 -5.99 8.09 -1.94
C VAL A 93 -4.99 6.93 -1.89
N ALA A 94 -4.61 6.46 -0.70
CA ALA A 94 -3.70 5.33 -0.54
C ALA A 94 -4.24 4.04 -1.17
N VAL A 95 -5.53 3.75 -1.05
CA VAL A 95 -6.17 2.58 -1.68
C VAL A 95 -6.13 2.70 -3.21
N ILE A 96 -6.49 3.86 -3.77
CA ILE A 96 -6.47 4.09 -5.23
C ILE A 96 -5.07 3.91 -5.78
N PHE A 97 -4.06 4.53 -5.16
CA PHE A 97 -2.67 4.36 -5.59
C PHE A 97 -2.18 2.93 -5.39
N THR A 98 -2.67 2.22 -4.36
CA THR A 98 -2.35 0.81 -4.14
C THR A 98 -2.87 -0.08 -5.26
N ILE A 99 -4.13 0.11 -5.66
CA ILE A 99 -4.73 -0.64 -6.77
C ILE A 99 -4.02 -0.31 -8.09
N TYR A 100 -3.86 0.99 -8.40
CA TYR A 100 -3.19 1.45 -9.61
C TYR A 100 -1.78 0.85 -9.74
N SER A 101 -0.98 0.97 -8.68
CA SER A 101 0.39 0.45 -8.65
C SER A 101 0.44 -1.07 -8.55
N GLY A 102 -0.64 -1.75 -8.13
CA GLY A 102 -0.77 -3.19 -8.22
C GLY A 102 -0.94 -3.62 -9.68
N ILE A 103 -1.96 -3.06 -10.35
CA ILE A 103 -2.28 -3.37 -11.75
C ILE A 103 -1.08 -3.09 -12.67
N ASP A 104 -0.48 -1.90 -12.55
CA ASP A 104 0.68 -1.52 -13.36
C ASP A 104 1.86 -2.50 -13.21
N TYR A 105 2.12 -2.93 -11.98
CA TYR A 105 3.19 -3.88 -11.68
C TYR A 105 2.91 -5.27 -12.26
N PHE A 106 1.69 -5.78 -12.10
CA PHE A 106 1.30 -7.07 -12.68
C PHE A 106 1.28 -7.04 -14.21
N TRP A 107 0.84 -5.93 -14.81
CA TRP A 107 0.74 -5.82 -16.26
C TRP A 107 2.11 -5.72 -16.96
N GLN A 108 3.05 -4.95 -16.38
CA GLN A 108 4.42 -4.88 -16.88
C GLN A 108 5.18 -6.20 -16.73
N ASN A 109 4.91 -6.96 -15.66
CA ASN A 109 5.61 -8.20 -15.35
C ASN A 109 4.87 -9.46 -15.81
N ARG A 110 3.80 -9.33 -16.62
CA ARG A 110 3.05 -10.47 -17.17
C ARG A 110 3.94 -11.44 -17.97
N ASN A 111 5.03 -10.93 -18.55
CA ASN A 111 5.97 -11.73 -19.34
C ASN A 111 6.75 -12.74 -18.46
N VAL A 112 6.88 -12.49 -17.16
CA VAL A 112 7.54 -13.42 -16.22
C VAL A 112 6.74 -14.71 -16.06
N PHE A 113 5.41 -14.64 -16.21
CA PHE A 113 4.54 -15.82 -16.20
C PHE A 113 4.45 -16.50 -17.58
N SER A 114 4.96 -15.87 -18.64
CA SER A 114 4.96 -16.43 -19.99
C SER A 114 6.15 -17.35 -20.28
N ASP A 115 7.27 -17.18 -19.57
CA ASP A 115 8.48 -18.01 -19.76
C ASP A 115 8.44 -19.32 -18.95
N GLY A 116 7.37 -19.54 -18.16
CA GLY A 116 7.18 -20.74 -17.33
C GLY A 116 6.21 -21.79 -17.89
N MET A 117 5.72 -21.62 -19.12
CA MET A 117 4.91 -22.62 -19.85
C MET A 117 5.63 -23.09 -21.11
#